data_AF-A0A938U5Q1-F1
#
_entry.id   AF-A0A938U5Q1-F1
#
_cell.length_a   1.000
_cell.length_b   1.000
_cell.length_c   1.000
_cell.angle_alpha   90.00
_cell.angle_beta   90.00
_cell.angle_gamma   90.00
#
_symmetry.space_group_name_H-M   'P 1'
#
loop_
_entity.id
_entity.type
_entity.pdbx_description
1 polymer ?
#
loop_
_entity_poly.entity_id
_entity_poly.type
_entity_poly.pdbx_seq_one_letter_code
_entity_poly.pdbx_strand_id
1 'polypeptide(L)'
;MFLSKIPLVTDTGLRGLVKRLLVVVVLLGALGVGGLLAHIALLSSELPDLTAMHRYDPPTTSRVFDKNGNLVARFYEERRTVVPIEKIPDHVKKAFISAEDEDFFSHKGIDYFAIVRAVIYQARHKVFGGAQSGGSTITQQTAKTFLLTPERTMSRKVKEMILAKRIEEQFTKDQILFLYLNQIYFGNGAYGIEEAARTYYGRPVDKLSLGQAAVLASIPKSPSRINPWADPRRVRARRAYVLGQMKKNGHIDEQQERAANDEPVRVDVAPPEFLDTAPYYAEAIRRMLVERTSAEEVARGGLTVYAALDGTLQKAANDAIDAGLRQLDKRQGWRGPLVRLDPDEAKEFGALLDDERERRFPPEETPDLTAEPAFGRPVWDLSRLTEGEVKRVLAVGRDDDDEASEAEQRLEALWSKTAKLSTSPPLRSARTTRLKDGLVVGAAVKDVDNASKRVVVDLGTVDAVVPFSSMAWARPFSPEKATERPKNPGDVLKRGDVVLVKIARIVPAQRATSAKEKEGKSGKGKEAATTTTTTTRPAYVEA
;
A
#
# COMPACT_ATOMS: atom_id res chain seq x y z
N MET A 1 -45.24 -22.84 74.43
CA MET A 1 -44.23 -22.97 73.35
C MET A 1 -44.93 -22.55 72.07
N PHE A 2 -44.93 -21.25 71.79
CA PHE A 2 -43.99 -20.53 70.91
C PHE A 2 -44.50 -20.49 69.46
N LEU A 3 -44.49 -19.26 68.91
CA LEU A 3 -44.76 -18.83 67.53
C LEU A 3 -46.25 -18.61 67.18
N SER A 4 -46.71 -17.46 66.70
CA SER A 4 -46.18 -16.10 66.56
C SER A 4 -47.32 -15.31 65.92
N LYS A 5 -47.78 -14.23 66.57
CA LYS A 5 -48.65 -13.23 65.95
C LYS A 5 -47.85 -12.49 64.89
N ILE A 6 -48.09 -12.76 63.61
CA ILE A 6 -47.65 -11.89 62.51
C ILE A 6 -48.89 -11.15 62.04
N PRO A 7 -49.00 -9.82 62.20
CA PRO A 7 -50.12 -9.09 61.65
C PRO A 7 -50.01 -9.12 60.12
N LEU A 8 -51.07 -9.59 59.45
CA LEU A 8 -51.21 -9.46 58.00
C LEU A 8 -51.09 -7.99 57.61
N VAL A 9 -50.05 -7.66 56.86
CA VAL A 9 -49.89 -6.38 56.18
C VAL A 9 -51.11 -6.20 55.28
N THR A 10 -51.90 -5.17 55.55
CA THR A 10 -53.08 -4.80 54.77
C THR A 10 -52.67 -4.47 53.32
N ASP A 11 -53.45 -4.90 52.33
CA ASP A 11 -53.23 -4.70 50.87
C ASP A 11 -53.03 -3.21 50.50
N THR A 12 -53.51 -2.28 51.33
CA THR A 12 -53.25 -0.83 51.24
C THR A 12 -51.78 -0.44 51.52
N GLY A 13 -51.07 -1.16 52.40
CA GLY A 13 -49.67 -0.90 52.73
C GLY A 13 -48.71 -1.30 51.61
N LEU A 14 -48.97 -2.43 50.93
CA LEU A 14 -48.14 -2.91 49.83
C LEU A 14 -48.26 -2.00 48.59
N ARG A 15 -49.47 -1.56 48.24
CA ARG A 15 -49.70 -0.60 47.15
C ARG A 15 -49.06 0.76 47.43
N GLY A 16 -49.07 1.20 48.70
CA GLY A 16 -48.37 2.42 49.14
C GLY A 16 -46.84 2.29 49.04
N LEU A 17 -46.29 1.13 49.41
CA LEU A 17 -44.86 0.83 49.29
C LEU A 17 -44.41 0.80 47.82
N VAL A 18 -45.16 0.12 46.95
CA VAL A 18 -44.86 0.05 45.51
C VAL A 18 -44.91 1.42 44.85
N LYS A 19 -45.90 2.27 45.19
CA LYS A 19 -45.95 3.66 44.70
C LYS A 19 -44.73 4.48 45.15
N ARG A 20 -44.32 4.36 46.41
CA ARG A 20 -43.11 5.04 46.93
C ARG A 20 -41.84 4.55 46.23
N LEU A 21 -41.72 3.24 46.02
CA LEU A 21 -40.59 2.65 45.30
C LEU A 21 -40.54 3.14 43.85
N LEU A 22 -41.69 3.19 43.16
CA LEU A 22 -41.77 3.69 41.79
C LEU A 22 -41.41 5.17 41.69
N VAL A 23 -41.86 6.01 42.63
CA VAL A 23 -41.46 7.41 42.73
C VAL A 23 -39.95 7.54 42.94
N VAL A 24 -39.36 6.74 43.83
CA VAL A 24 -37.91 6.72 44.05
C VAL A 24 -37.16 6.31 42.77
N VAL A 25 -37.62 5.29 42.05
CA VAL A 25 -37.01 4.87 40.78
C VAL A 25 -37.11 5.98 39.72
N VAL A 26 -38.25 6.66 39.60
CA VAL A 26 -38.41 7.78 38.67
C VAL A 26 -37.52 8.96 39.06
N LEU A 27 -37.41 9.30 40.36
CA LEU A 27 -36.53 10.37 40.84
C LEU A 27 -35.05 10.05 40.63
N LEU A 28 -34.63 8.81 40.90
CA LEU A 28 -33.27 8.34 40.62
C LEU A 28 -32.98 8.34 39.11
N GLY A 29 -33.97 7.96 38.29
CA GLY A 29 -33.89 8.05 36.84
C GLY A 29 -33.74 9.49 36.35
N ALA A 30 -34.54 10.42 36.88
CA ALA A 30 -34.47 11.85 36.55
C ALA A 30 -33.15 12.48 37.01
N LEU A 31 -32.64 12.13 38.20
CA LEU A 31 -31.31 12.53 38.68
C LEU A 31 -30.20 11.98 37.78
N GLY A 32 -30.31 10.73 37.35
CA GLY A 32 -29.36 10.12 36.41
C GLY A 32 -29.36 10.82 35.05
N VAL A 33 -30.54 11.12 34.49
CA VAL A 33 -30.68 11.91 33.26
C VAL A 33 -30.15 13.33 33.44
N GLY A 34 -30.46 13.98 34.55
CA GLY A 34 -29.97 15.32 34.88
C GLY A 34 -28.44 15.36 34.99
N GLY A 35 -27.84 14.38 35.66
CA GLY A 35 -26.39 14.23 35.74
C GLY A 35 -25.74 13.97 34.37
N LEU A 36 -26.37 13.13 33.53
CA LEU A 36 -25.91 12.88 32.16
C LEU A 36 -25.98 14.15 31.29
N LEU A 37 -27.09 14.90 31.36
CA LEU A 37 -27.26 16.15 30.62
C LEU A 37 -26.26 17.22 31.09
N ALA A 38 -26.04 17.33 32.40
CA ALA A 38 -25.01 18.24 32.95
C ALA A 38 -23.61 17.84 32.47
N HIS A 39 -23.29 16.54 32.45
CA HIS A 39 -22.02 16.05 31.93
C HIS A 39 -21.85 16.35 30.43
N ILE A 40 -22.89 16.13 29.62
CA ILE A 40 -22.89 16.49 28.19
C ILE A 40 -22.71 18.00 27.99
N ALA A 41 -23.37 18.83 28.81
CA ALA A 41 -23.25 20.28 28.75
C ALA A 41 -21.82 20.74 29.08
N LEU A 42 -21.18 20.16 30.10
CA LEU A 42 -19.78 20.40 30.43
C LEU A 42 -18.87 20.01 29.26
N LEU A 43 -19.01 18.80 28.72
CA LEU A 43 -18.23 18.35 27.56
C LEU A 43 -18.42 19.27 26.34
N SER A 44 -19.64 19.74 26.11
CA SER A 44 -20.02 20.65 25.02
C SER A 44 -19.38 22.03 25.14
N SER A 45 -19.16 22.49 26.38
CA SER A 45 -18.53 23.78 26.68
C SER A 45 -17.00 23.77 26.46
N GLU A 46 -16.38 22.60 26.55
CA GLU A 46 -14.95 22.38 26.28
C GLU A 46 -14.64 22.14 24.79
N LEU A 47 -15.66 22.05 23.93
CA LEU A 47 -15.43 21.76 22.51
C LEU A 47 -14.85 22.98 21.80
N PRO A 48 -13.84 22.79 20.94
CA PRO A 48 -13.34 23.87 20.09
C PRO A 48 -14.46 24.36 19.16
N ASP A 49 -14.32 25.61 18.71
CA ASP A 49 -15.18 26.14 17.66
C ASP A 49 -14.88 25.50 16.30
N LEU A 50 -15.70 25.84 15.29
CA LEU A 50 -15.52 25.34 13.92
C LEU A 50 -14.68 26.28 13.04
N THR A 51 -13.95 27.24 13.64
CA THR A 51 -13.20 28.26 12.88
C THR A 51 -12.14 27.63 11.97
N ALA A 52 -11.48 26.56 12.42
CA ALA A 52 -10.50 25.81 11.64
C ALA A 52 -11.09 25.14 10.38
N MET A 53 -12.39 24.84 10.38
CA MET A 53 -13.07 24.27 9.20
C MET A 53 -13.54 25.35 8.23
N HIS A 54 -13.96 26.52 8.74
CA HIS A 54 -14.36 27.66 7.90
C HIS A 54 -13.17 28.26 7.14
N ARG A 55 -12.01 28.32 7.78
CA ARG A 55 -10.75 28.81 7.21
C ARG A 55 -9.82 27.64 6.89
N TYR A 56 -10.33 26.66 6.16
CA TYR A 56 -9.56 25.47 5.85
C TYR A 56 -8.29 25.81 5.04
N ASP A 57 -7.17 25.88 5.75
CA ASP A 57 -5.83 26.17 5.23
C ASP A 57 -4.83 25.18 5.82
N PRO A 58 -4.86 23.92 5.36
CA PRO A 58 -4.01 22.89 5.91
C PRO A 58 -2.56 23.06 5.44
N PRO A 59 -1.58 22.45 6.14
CA PRO A 59 -0.23 22.32 5.61
C PRO A 59 -0.26 21.69 4.21
N THR A 60 0.33 22.36 3.23
CA THR A 60 0.42 21.89 1.83
C THR A 60 1.86 21.77 1.39
N THR A 61 2.08 20.88 0.41
CA THR A 61 3.43 20.60 -0.09
C THR A 61 3.94 21.73 -0.99
N SER A 62 5.07 22.31 -0.58
CA SER A 62 5.86 23.22 -1.43
C SER A 62 6.56 22.43 -2.53
N ARG A 63 6.53 22.94 -3.76
CA ARG A 63 7.02 22.27 -4.98
C ARG A 63 8.07 23.12 -5.67
N VAL A 64 9.16 22.47 -6.07
CA VAL A 64 10.25 23.08 -6.83
C VAL A 64 10.26 22.53 -8.24
N PHE A 65 10.22 23.42 -9.21
CA PHE A 65 10.27 23.12 -10.64
C PHE A 65 11.60 23.58 -11.24
N ASP A 66 12.14 22.81 -12.17
CA ASP A 66 13.28 23.23 -12.99
C ASP A 66 12.84 24.27 -14.04
N LYS A 67 13.80 24.79 -14.82
CA LYS A 67 13.52 25.80 -15.86
C LYS A 67 12.59 25.30 -16.98
N ASN A 68 12.41 23.99 -17.10
CA ASN A 68 11.56 23.34 -18.10
C ASN A 68 10.17 22.97 -17.53
N GLY A 69 9.89 23.30 -16.26
CA GLY A 69 8.64 22.97 -15.58
C GLY A 69 8.58 21.54 -15.02
N ASN A 70 9.69 20.82 -14.95
CA ASN A 70 9.75 19.50 -14.33
C ASN A 70 9.83 19.62 -12.81
N LEU A 71 9.03 18.83 -12.09
CA LEU A 71 9.11 18.77 -10.64
C LEU A 71 10.42 18.10 -10.19
N VAL A 72 11.27 18.83 -9.47
CA VAL A 72 12.60 18.37 -9.03
C VAL A 72 12.71 18.15 -7.53
N ALA A 73 11.91 18.85 -6.72
CA ALA A 73 11.92 18.66 -5.27
C ALA A 73 10.56 19.02 -4.65
N ARG A 74 10.34 18.53 -3.44
CA ARG A 74 9.19 18.85 -2.59
C ARG A 74 9.66 19.13 -1.17
N PHE A 75 9.07 20.12 -0.52
CA PHE A 75 9.26 20.37 0.90
C PHE A 75 7.91 20.28 1.61
N TYR A 76 7.83 19.48 2.65
CA TYR A 76 6.58 19.24 3.37
C TYR A 76 6.83 18.66 4.77
N GLU A 77 5.95 19.02 5.70
CA GLU A 77 5.71 18.25 6.93
C GLU A 77 4.69 17.14 6.64
N GLU A 78 3.55 17.51 6.03
CA GLU A 78 2.52 16.60 5.53
C GLU A 78 2.45 16.69 4.01
N ARG A 79 2.48 15.54 3.32
CA ARG A 79 2.31 15.55 1.86
C ARG A 79 0.83 15.69 1.52
N ARG A 80 0.42 16.92 1.19
CA ARG A 80 -0.97 17.30 0.89
C ARG A 80 -1.07 18.21 -0.33
N THR A 81 -2.07 17.91 -1.16
CA THR A 81 -2.56 18.75 -2.26
C THR A 81 -4.07 18.86 -2.10
N VAL A 82 -4.56 20.08 -1.87
CA VAL A 82 -5.99 20.34 -1.74
C VAL A 82 -6.63 20.35 -3.12
N VAL A 83 -7.70 19.57 -3.29
CA VAL A 83 -8.48 19.49 -4.52
C VAL A 83 -9.92 19.95 -4.27
N PRO A 84 -10.46 20.88 -5.08
CA PRO A 84 -11.86 21.27 -5.01
C PRO A 84 -12.80 20.08 -5.22
N ILE A 85 -13.94 20.07 -4.54
CA ILE A 85 -14.89 18.95 -4.56
C ILE A 85 -15.44 18.66 -5.96
N GLU A 86 -15.52 19.68 -6.81
CA GLU A 86 -15.98 19.62 -8.20
C GLU A 86 -14.99 18.88 -9.11
N LYS A 87 -13.71 18.86 -8.75
CA LYS A 87 -12.68 18.10 -9.48
C LYS A 87 -12.59 16.65 -9.06
N ILE A 88 -13.26 16.25 -7.97
CA ILE A 88 -13.31 14.87 -7.51
C ILE A 88 -14.44 14.15 -8.27
N PRO A 89 -14.15 13.10 -9.06
CA PRO A 89 -15.17 12.39 -9.82
C PRO A 89 -16.27 11.79 -8.93
N ASP A 90 -17.48 11.69 -9.47
CA ASP A 90 -18.63 11.14 -8.73
C ASP A 90 -18.41 9.70 -8.29
N HIS A 91 -17.78 8.85 -9.11
CA HIS A 91 -17.49 7.47 -8.72
C HIS A 91 -16.50 7.40 -7.55
N VAL A 92 -15.58 8.37 -7.44
CA VAL A 92 -14.68 8.48 -6.28
C VAL A 92 -15.49 8.86 -5.04
N LYS A 93 -16.29 9.94 -5.10
CA LYS A 93 -17.14 10.36 -3.97
C LYS A 93 -18.05 9.22 -3.50
N LYS A 94 -18.72 8.54 -4.42
CA LYS A 94 -19.61 7.39 -4.18
C LYS A 94 -18.88 6.18 -3.58
N ALA A 95 -17.63 5.94 -3.92
CA ALA A 95 -16.84 4.87 -3.33
C ALA A 95 -16.60 5.09 -1.83
N PHE A 96 -16.21 6.31 -1.42
CA PHE A 96 -16.04 6.65 -0.01
C PHE A 96 -17.36 6.61 0.76
N ILE A 97 -18.42 7.18 0.19
CA ILE A 97 -19.77 7.14 0.79
C ILE A 97 -20.21 5.68 0.98
N SER A 98 -20.09 4.82 -0.03
CA SER A 98 -20.52 3.42 0.10
C SER A 98 -19.65 2.60 1.06
N ALA A 99 -18.37 2.95 1.19
CA ALA A 99 -17.44 2.25 2.07
C ALA A 99 -17.63 2.61 3.55
N GLU A 100 -17.90 3.89 3.83
CA GLU A 100 -17.84 4.47 5.17
C GLU A 100 -19.21 4.90 5.72
N ASP A 101 -20.14 5.35 4.88
CA ASP A 101 -21.38 6.02 5.30
C ASP A 101 -22.46 6.02 4.19
N GLU A 102 -23.16 4.89 4.02
CA GLU A 102 -24.13 4.68 2.91
C GLU A 102 -25.28 5.70 2.89
N ASP A 103 -25.65 6.20 4.06
CA ASP A 103 -26.74 7.14 4.30
C ASP A 103 -26.24 8.60 4.44
N PHE A 104 -25.01 8.90 4.01
CA PHE A 104 -24.36 10.20 4.23
C PHE A 104 -25.24 11.41 3.89
N PHE A 105 -25.95 11.38 2.77
CA PHE A 105 -26.81 12.50 2.36
C PHE A 105 -28.17 12.55 3.09
N SER A 106 -28.60 11.47 3.74
CA SER A 106 -29.92 11.36 4.37
C SER A 106 -29.92 11.76 5.85
N HIS A 107 -28.84 11.47 6.58
CA HIS A 107 -28.74 11.78 8.01
C HIS A 107 -28.16 13.18 8.30
N LYS A 108 -28.27 13.67 9.55
CA LYS A 108 -27.73 14.97 10.01
C LYS A 108 -26.58 14.78 11.00
N GLY A 109 -25.46 14.23 10.54
CA GLY A 109 -24.25 13.98 11.33
C GLY A 109 -24.19 12.67 12.11
N ILE A 110 -25.33 12.12 12.51
CA ILE A 110 -25.43 10.83 13.20
C ILE A 110 -26.49 10.00 12.49
N ASP A 111 -26.13 8.77 12.14
CA ASP A 111 -27.11 7.78 11.69
C ASP A 111 -27.78 7.11 12.90
N TYR A 112 -28.88 7.71 13.34
CA TYR A 112 -29.71 7.18 14.42
C TYR A 112 -30.31 5.81 14.08
N PHE A 113 -30.61 5.55 12.81
CA PHE A 113 -31.18 4.28 12.37
C PHE A 113 -30.13 3.17 12.45
N ALA A 114 -28.88 3.42 12.04
CA ALA A 114 -27.78 2.48 12.22
C ALA A 114 -27.51 2.18 13.71
N ILE A 115 -27.55 3.20 14.58
CA ILE A 115 -27.38 3.00 16.04
C ILE A 115 -28.49 2.10 16.59
N VAL A 116 -29.76 2.39 16.28
CA VAL A 116 -30.90 1.59 16.75
C VAL A 116 -30.82 0.16 16.19
N ARG A 117 -30.48 0.00 14.91
CA ARG A 117 -30.31 -1.31 14.26
C ARG A 117 -29.20 -2.12 14.93
N ALA A 118 -28.07 -1.48 15.26
CA ALA A 118 -26.95 -2.10 15.96
C ALA A 118 -27.30 -2.52 17.39
N VAL A 119 -28.08 -1.72 18.13
CA VAL A 119 -28.55 -2.05 19.48
C VAL A 119 -29.53 -3.22 19.44
N ILE A 120 -30.51 -3.21 18.52
CA ILE A 120 -31.48 -4.32 18.35
C ILE A 120 -30.76 -5.61 17.97
N TYR A 121 -29.77 -5.54 17.08
CA TYR A 121 -28.95 -6.69 16.69
C TYR A 121 -28.21 -7.27 17.90
N GLN A 122 -27.52 -6.44 18.69
CA GLN A 122 -26.82 -6.87 19.90
C GLN A 122 -27.77 -7.49 20.94
N ALA A 123 -28.94 -6.87 21.16
CA ALA A 123 -29.95 -7.38 22.08
C ALA A 123 -30.51 -8.74 21.65
N ARG A 124 -30.68 -8.98 20.34
CA ARG A 124 -31.20 -10.23 19.79
C ARG A 124 -30.16 -11.36 19.77
N HIS A 125 -28.90 -11.04 19.50
CA HIS A 125 -27.87 -12.05 19.35
C HIS A 125 -27.11 -12.36 20.65
N LYS A 126 -27.39 -11.66 21.76
CA LYS A 126 -26.71 -11.80 23.08
C LYS A 126 -25.18 -11.72 22.99
N VAL A 127 -24.64 -11.23 21.88
CA VAL A 127 -23.20 -11.04 21.72
C VAL A 127 -22.88 -9.62 22.18
N PHE A 128 -22.50 -9.47 23.45
CA PHE A 128 -21.70 -8.32 23.87
C PHE A 128 -20.30 -8.49 23.26
N GLY A 129 -20.16 -8.09 22.00
CA GLY A 129 -18.88 -8.20 21.25
C GLY A 129 -18.99 -8.58 19.77
N GLY A 130 -20.18 -8.88 19.25
CA GLY A 130 -20.37 -9.36 17.87
C GLY A 130 -20.56 -8.23 16.88
N ALA A 131 -19.66 -8.15 15.90
CA ALA A 131 -19.63 -7.20 14.78
C ALA A 131 -20.00 -5.75 15.16
N GLN A 132 -19.04 -5.02 15.75
CA GLN A 132 -19.03 -3.56 15.64
C GLN A 132 -18.91 -3.20 14.15
N SER A 133 -20.05 -2.99 13.49
CA SER A 133 -20.11 -2.05 12.39
C SER A 133 -19.48 -0.76 12.92
N GLY A 134 -18.34 -0.36 12.36
CA GLY A 134 -17.72 0.92 12.67
C GLY A 134 -18.62 2.04 12.16
N GLY A 135 -19.74 2.28 12.83
CA GLY A 135 -20.82 3.17 12.40
C GLY A 135 -20.52 4.64 12.66
N SER A 136 -19.27 5.06 12.43
CA SER A 136 -18.92 6.48 12.50
C SER A 136 -19.15 7.09 11.13
N THR A 137 -20.11 8.02 11.06
CA THR A 137 -20.43 8.78 9.84
C THR A 137 -19.21 9.57 9.34
N ILE A 138 -19.20 9.92 8.05
CA ILE A 138 -18.16 10.78 7.48
C ILE A 138 -18.03 12.09 8.28
N THR A 139 -19.15 12.65 8.75
CA THR A 139 -19.17 13.85 9.58
C THR A 139 -18.47 13.62 10.93
N GLN A 140 -18.71 12.49 11.59
CA GLN A 140 -18.00 12.13 12.84
C GLN A 140 -16.50 11.92 12.60
N GLN A 141 -16.13 11.28 11.49
CA GLN A 141 -14.73 11.09 11.13
C GLN A 141 -14.04 12.44 10.85
N THR A 142 -14.74 13.37 10.21
CA THR A 142 -14.27 14.73 9.95
C THR A 142 -14.05 15.48 11.28
N ALA A 143 -15.04 15.45 12.18
CA ALA A 143 -14.93 16.02 13.52
C ALA A 143 -13.70 15.48 14.27
N LYS A 144 -13.52 14.15 14.25
CA LYS A 144 -12.37 13.47 14.88
C LYS A 144 -11.03 13.95 14.32
N THR A 145 -10.94 14.17 13.02
CA THR A 145 -9.65 14.47 12.37
C THR A 145 -9.21 15.92 12.56
N PHE A 146 -10.16 16.84 12.72
CA PHE A 146 -9.87 18.26 12.84
C PHE A 146 -9.77 18.76 14.29
N LEU A 147 -10.55 18.20 15.22
CA LEU A 147 -10.90 18.91 16.45
C LEU A 147 -10.71 18.10 17.73
N LEU A 148 -10.31 16.82 17.62
CA LEU A 148 -10.18 15.94 18.79
C LEU A 148 -8.83 15.24 18.82
N THR A 149 -8.36 14.95 20.03
CA THR A 149 -7.12 14.20 20.25
C THR A 149 -7.31 12.71 19.91
N PRO A 150 -6.22 11.97 19.64
CA PRO A 150 -6.28 10.57 19.22
C PRO A 150 -6.82 9.58 20.29
N GLU A 151 -6.98 10.00 21.54
CA GLU A 151 -7.35 9.15 22.69
C GLU A 151 -8.70 8.44 22.52
N ARG A 152 -8.75 7.13 22.74
CA ARG A 152 -9.98 6.33 22.54
C ARG A 152 -10.81 6.24 23.82
N THR A 153 -11.51 7.32 24.18
CA THR A 153 -12.40 7.36 25.36
C THR A 153 -13.87 7.49 24.97
N MET A 154 -14.78 7.05 25.85
CA MET A 154 -16.22 7.22 25.66
C MET A 154 -16.62 8.71 25.65
N SER A 155 -15.95 9.53 26.48
CA SER A 155 -16.13 10.98 26.48
C SER A 155 -15.74 11.60 25.13
N ARG A 156 -14.64 11.14 24.50
CA ARG A 156 -14.32 11.56 23.13
C ARG A 156 -15.43 11.19 22.15
N LYS A 157 -16.00 9.99 22.23
CA LYS A 157 -17.07 9.58 21.31
C LYS A 157 -18.32 10.45 21.43
N VAL A 158 -18.66 10.89 22.65
CA VAL A 158 -19.73 11.88 22.89
C VAL A 158 -19.35 13.25 22.30
N LYS A 159 -18.11 13.71 22.49
CA LYS A 159 -17.58 14.93 21.86
C LYS A 159 -17.68 14.88 20.33
N GLU A 160 -17.33 13.75 19.69
CA GLU A 160 -17.49 13.53 18.24
C GLU A 160 -18.95 13.69 17.78
N MET A 161 -19.91 13.12 18.52
CA MET A 161 -21.34 13.19 18.18
C MET A 161 -21.89 14.62 18.27
N ILE A 162 -21.56 15.35 19.34
CA ILE A 162 -21.98 16.74 19.51
C ILE A 162 -21.40 17.60 18.38
N LEU A 163 -20.11 17.40 18.08
CA LEU A 163 -19.41 18.18 17.08
C LEU A 163 -19.90 17.87 15.66
N ALA A 164 -20.17 16.60 15.34
CA ALA A 164 -20.77 16.21 14.07
C ALA A 164 -22.11 16.91 13.84
N LYS A 165 -22.94 17.03 14.88
CA LYS A 165 -24.20 17.79 14.79
C LYS A 165 -23.95 19.27 14.49
N ARG A 166 -23.01 19.92 15.20
CA ARG A 166 -22.67 21.33 14.97
C ARG A 166 -22.13 21.58 13.55
N ILE A 167 -21.34 20.63 13.03
CA ILE A 167 -20.81 20.69 11.66
C ILE A 167 -21.97 20.65 10.65
N GLU A 168 -22.93 19.75 10.83
CA GLU A 168 -24.07 19.61 9.91
C GLU A 168 -25.08 20.77 9.97
N GLU A 169 -25.06 21.54 11.06
CA GLU A 169 -25.83 22.77 11.18
C GLU A 169 -25.19 23.94 10.43
N GLN A 170 -23.87 23.89 10.15
CA GLN A 170 -23.10 25.01 9.57
C GLN A 170 -22.49 24.73 8.19
N PHE A 171 -22.34 23.47 7.81
CA PHE A 171 -21.71 23.03 6.58
C PHE A 171 -22.67 22.17 5.75
N THR A 172 -22.65 22.36 4.44
CA THR A 172 -23.34 21.49 3.48
C THR A 172 -22.62 20.14 3.39
N LYS A 173 -23.33 19.10 2.91
CA LYS A 173 -22.76 17.76 2.70
C LYS A 173 -21.53 17.77 1.79
N ASP A 174 -21.54 18.59 0.75
CA ASP A 174 -20.40 18.73 -0.17
C ASP A 174 -19.20 19.39 0.52
N GLN A 175 -19.42 20.39 1.39
CA GLN A 175 -18.34 20.98 2.19
C GLN A 175 -17.76 19.99 3.20
N ILE A 176 -18.61 19.18 3.85
CA ILE A 176 -18.16 18.14 4.77
C ILE A 176 -17.32 17.09 4.02
N LEU A 177 -17.81 16.64 2.86
CA LEU A 177 -17.09 15.67 2.03
C LEU A 177 -15.78 16.25 1.48
N PHE A 178 -15.76 17.53 1.10
CA PHE A 178 -14.55 18.25 0.73
C PHE A 178 -13.50 18.24 1.85
N LEU A 179 -13.89 18.62 3.07
CA LEU A 179 -13.00 18.64 4.24
C LEU A 179 -12.51 17.22 4.55
N TYR A 180 -13.40 16.23 4.54
CA TYR A 180 -13.08 14.84 4.77
C TYR A 180 -12.03 14.33 3.78
N LEU A 181 -12.33 14.40 2.48
CA LEU A 181 -11.47 13.86 1.43
C LEU A 181 -10.12 14.58 1.32
N ASN A 182 -10.01 15.84 1.74
CA ASN A 182 -8.74 16.58 1.74
C ASN A 182 -7.96 16.46 3.06
N GLN A 183 -8.56 15.99 4.15
CA GLN A 183 -7.91 15.89 5.46
C GLN A 183 -7.42 14.49 5.80
N ILE A 184 -8.16 13.44 5.43
CA ILE A 184 -7.86 12.09 5.91
C ILE A 184 -6.50 11.57 5.44
N TYR A 185 -5.88 10.76 6.29
CA TYR A 185 -4.58 10.14 6.02
C TYR A 185 -4.75 8.80 5.30
N PHE A 186 -4.08 8.66 4.16
CA PHE A 186 -4.10 7.47 3.31
C PHE A 186 -2.85 6.60 3.46
N GLY A 187 -1.99 6.83 4.46
CA GLY A 187 -0.73 6.10 4.58
C GLY A 187 0.37 6.68 3.67
N ASN A 188 1.61 6.26 3.89
CA ASN A 188 2.79 6.64 3.08
C ASN A 188 2.98 8.17 2.95
N GLY A 189 2.63 8.91 4.01
CA GLY A 189 2.71 10.37 4.05
C GLY A 189 1.63 11.10 3.24
N ALA A 190 0.71 10.39 2.57
CA ALA A 190 -0.34 10.99 1.74
C ALA A 190 -1.53 11.46 2.59
N TYR A 191 -1.72 12.77 2.66
CA TYR A 191 -2.88 13.42 3.27
C TYR A 191 -3.77 13.97 2.17
N GLY A 192 -5.04 13.57 2.20
CA GLY A 192 -6.02 13.94 1.19
C GLY A 192 -6.00 13.07 -0.08
N ILE A 193 -7.13 13.04 -0.77
CA ILE A 193 -7.42 12.11 -1.87
C ILE A 193 -6.57 12.35 -3.10
N GLU A 194 -6.21 13.60 -3.39
CA GLU A 194 -5.35 13.94 -4.54
C GLU A 194 -3.93 13.41 -4.33
N GLU A 195 -3.36 13.57 -3.13
CA GLU A 195 -2.06 12.98 -2.83
C GLU A 195 -2.14 11.46 -2.77
N ALA A 196 -3.24 10.88 -2.29
CA ALA A 196 -3.43 9.43 -2.35
C ALA A 196 -3.42 8.92 -3.80
N ALA A 197 -4.16 9.57 -4.72
CA ALA A 197 -4.18 9.24 -6.13
C ALA A 197 -2.78 9.28 -6.77
N ARG A 198 -2.01 10.33 -6.48
CA ARG A 198 -0.63 10.48 -6.98
C ARG A 198 0.32 9.47 -6.36
N THR A 199 0.16 9.18 -5.07
CA THR A 199 1.00 8.26 -4.30
C THR A 199 0.83 6.82 -4.77
N TYR A 200 -0.42 6.39 -4.95
CA TYR A 200 -0.75 5.00 -5.29
C TYR A 200 -0.94 4.74 -6.78
N TYR A 201 -1.23 5.75 -7.60
CA TYR A 201 -1.49 5.56 -9.04
C TYR A 201 -0.78 6.54 -9.96
N GLY A 202 0.02 7.47 -9.43
CA GLY A 202 0.89 8.34 -10.22
C GLY A 202 0.12 9.35 -11.07
N ARG A 203 -1.18 9.51 -10.77
CA ARG A 203 -2.13 10.28 -11.57
C ARG A 203 -3.00 11.13 -10.65
N PRO A 204 -3.53 12.26 -11.15
CA PRO A 204 -4.49 13.06 -10.41
C PRO A 204 -5.81 12.30 -10.15
N VAL A 205 -6.56 12.74 -9.14
CA VAL A 205 -7.81 12.09 -8.68
C VAL A 205 -8.86 11.96 -9.80
N ASP A 206 -8.88 12.89 -10.75
CA ASP A 206 -9.80 12.92 -11.89
C ASP A 206 -9.52 11.83 -12.94
N LYS A 207 -8.40 11.12 -12.83
CA LYS A 207 -7.99 10.02 -13.72
C LYS A 207 -8.06 8.65 -13.06
N LEU A 208 -8.64 8.56 -11.85
CA LEU A 208 -8.83 7.28 -11.18
C LEU A 208 -9.92 6.46 -11.86
N SER A 209 -9.66 5.18 -12.06
CA SER A 209 -10.71 4.21 -12.43
C SER A 209 -11.63 3.89 -11.24
N LEU A 210 -12.71 3.16 -11.51
CA LEU A 210 -13.61 2.67 -10.46
C LEU A 210 -12.90 1.72 -9.49
N GLY A 211 -12.09 0.78 -10.00
CA GLY A 211 -11.32 -0.14 -9.15
C GLY A 211 -10.30 0.59 -8.26
N GLN A 212 -9.62 1.60 -8.81
CA GLN A 212 -8.68 2.44 -8.05
C GLN A 212 -9.37 3.27 -6.98
N ALA A 213 -10.52 3.87 -7.29
CA ALA A 213 -11.34 4.61 -6.34
C ALA A 213 -11.78 3.72 -5.15
N ALA A 214 -12.24 2.51 -5.45
CA ALA A 214 -12.66 1.54 -4.44
C ALA A 214 -11.48 1.08 -3.55
N VAL A 215 -10.27 0.95 -4.11
CA VAL A 215 -9.06 0.71 -3.30
C VAL A 215 -8.81 1.88 -2.36
N LEU A 216 -8.74 3.12 -2.86
CA LEU A 216 -8.45 4.29 -2.02
C LEU A 216 -9.50 4.47 -0.91
N ALA A 217 -10.78 4.26 -1.21
CA ALA A 217 -11.87 4.32 -0.24
C ALA A 217 -11.73 3.29 0.89
N SER A 218 -10.98 2.21 0.67
CA SER A 218 -10.79 1.16 1.67
C SER A 218 -9.61 1.40 2.63
N ILE A 219 -8.69 2.31 2.26
CA ILE A 219 -7.43 2.58 2.98
C ILE A 219 -7.66 3.25 4.35
N PRO A 220 -8.50 4.31 4.50
CA PRO A 220 -8.61 5.08 5.75
C PRO A 220 -8.91 4.23 6.99
N LYS A 221 -9.63 3.12 6.83
CA LYS A 221 -9.94 2.17 7.90
C LYS A 221 -8.70 1.56 8.54
N SER A 222 -7.65 1.28 7.77
CA SER A 222 -6.38 0.78 8.31
C SER A 222 -5.22 1.06 7.33
N PRO A 223 -4.71 2.31 7.27
CA PRO A 223 -3.77 2.71 6.21
C PRO A 223 -2.45 1.94 6.21
N SER A 224 -2.03 1.43 7.38
CA SER A 224 -0.81 0.61 7.52
C SER A 224 -0.99 -0.82 6.98
N ARG A 225 -2.20 -1.40 7.11
CA ARG A 225 -2.52 -2.78 6.72
C ARG A 225 -3.18 -2.89 5.35
N ILE A 226 -3.96 -1.89 4.96
CA ILE A 226 -4.71 -1.82 3.71
C ILE A 226 -4.00 -0.80 2.83
N ASN A 227 -2.86 -1.21 2.29
CA ASN A 227 -2.19 -0.47 1.22
C ASN A 227 -1.60 -1.46 0.21
N PRO A 228 -1.52 -1.10 -1.08
CA PRO A 228 -1.13 -2.07 -2.11
C PRO A 228 0.36 -2.42 -2.09
N TRP A 229 1.18 -1.71 -1.31
CA TRP A 229 2.59 -2.05 -1.09
C TRP A 229 2.79 -3.11 0.00
N ALA A 230 1.83 -3.27 0.91
CA ALA A 230 1.92 -4.21 2.03
C ALA A 230 1.35 -5.59 1.66
N ASP A 231 0.11 -5.64 1.17
CA ASP A 231 -0.55 -6.91 0.82
C ASP A 231 -1.60 -6.72 -0.30
N PRO A 232 -1.24 -7.02 -1.56
CA PRO A 232 -2.15 -6.92 -2.69
C PRO A 232 -3.37 -7.84 -2.59
N ARG A 233 -3.29 -8.98 -1.90
CA ARG A 233 -4.43 -9.89 -1.71
C ARG A 233 -5.46 -9.23 -0.81
N ARG A 234 -5.02 -8.69 0.34
CA ARG A 234 -5.88 -7.94 1.25
C ARG A 234 -6.51 -6.73 0.55
N VAL A 235 -5.76 -6.02 -0.30
CA VAL A 235 -6.31 -4.90 -1.06
C VAL A 235 -7.38 -5.34 -2.07
N ARG A 236 -7.20 -6.47 -2.78
CA ARG A 236 -8.25 -7.04 -3.65
C ARG A 236 -9.53 -7.31 -2.87
N ALA A 237 -9.41 -7.88 -1.67
CA ALA A 237 -10.53 -8.16 -0.76
C ALA A 237 -11.33 -6.90 -0.44
N ARG A 238 -10.58 -5.87 -0.04
CA ARG A 238 -11.14 -4.60 0.41
C ARG A 238 -11.74 -3.81 -0.75
N ARG A 239 -11.13 -3.88 -1.95
CA ARG A 239 -11.72 -3.38 -3.20
C ARG A 239 -13.06 -4.07 -3.49
N ALA A 240 -13.09 -5.39 -3.51
CA ALA A 240 -14.30 -6.16 -3.80
C ALA A 240 -15.43 -5.84 -2.81
N TYR A 241 -15.09 -5.67 -1.52
CA TYR A 241 -16.03 -5.20 -0.51
C TYR A 241 -16.63 -3.83 -0.87
N VAL A 242 -15.79 -2.83 -1.19
CA VAL A 242 -16.27 -1.48 -1.52
C VAL A 242 -17.12 -1.49 -2.79
N LEU A 243 -16.70 -2.19 -3.84
CA LEU A 243 -17.47 -2.33 -5.07
C LEU A 243 -18.84 -3.01 -4.82
N GLY A 244 -18.86 -4.05 -3.99
CA GLY A 244 -20.10 -4.71 -3.59
C GLY A 244 -21.04 -3.76 -2.82
N GLN A 245 -20.50 -2.87 -1.99
CA GLN A 245 -21.30 -1.83 -1.32
C GLN A 245 -21.81 -0.79 -2.33
N MET A 246 -20.97 -0.33 -3.26
CA MET A 246 -21.39 0.59 -4.32
C MET A 246 -22.53 0.01 -5.18
N LYS A 247 -22.48 -1.29 -5.48
CA LYS A 247 -23.54 -1.99 -6.22
C LYS A 247 -24.83 -2.06 -5.41
N LYS A 248 -24.76 -2.45 -4.12
CA LYS A 248 -25.93 -2.48 -3.23
C LYS A 248 -26.60 -1.11 -3.10
N ASN A 249 -25.80 -0.05 -3.11
CA ASN A 249 -26.26 1.33 -3.04
C ASN A 249 -26.72 1.89 -4.41
N GLY A 250 -26.74 1.05 -5.45
CA GLY A 250 -27.17 1.42 -6.80
C GLY A 250 -26.26 2.41 -7.52
N HIS A 251 -25.00 2.54 -7.08
CA HIS A 251 -24.04 3.46 -7.69
C HIS A 251 -23.33 2.86 -8.90
N ILE A 252 -23.28 1.53 -8.99
CA ILE A 252 -22.71 0.77 -10.11
C ILE A 252 -23.57 -0.45 -10.41
N ASP A 253 -23.49 -0.95 -11.63
CA ASP A 253 -24.10 -2.22 -12.03
C ASP A 253 -23.15 -3.42 -11.84
N GLU A 254 -23.65 -4.62 -12.14
CA GLU A 254 -22.88 -5.86 -12.02
C GLU A 254 -21.73 -5.96 -13.03
N GLN A 255 -21.88 -5.38 -14.22
CA GLN A 255 -20.82 -5.41 -15.24
C GLN A 255 -19.65 -4.52 -14.81
N GLN A 256 -19.96 -3.33 -14.28
CA GLN A 256 -18.99 -2.39 -13.71
C GLN A 256 -18.29 -2.98 -12.48
N GLU A 257 -19.03 -3.64 -11.59
CA GLU A 257 -18.45 -4.35 -10.43
C GLU A 257 -17.44 -5.42 -10.86
N ARG A 258 -17.79 -6.26 -11.84
CA ARG A 258 -16.90 -7.30 -12.36
C ARG A 258 -15.66 -6.70 -13.01
N ALA A 259 -15.85 -5.76 -13.95
CA ALA A 259 -14.74 -5.10 -14.65
C ALA A 259 -13.77 -4.39 -13.69
N ALA A 260 -14.28 -3.71 -12.67
CA ALA A 260 -13.46 -3.03 -11.67
C ALA A 260 -12.74 -4.00 -10.71
N ASN A 261 -13.31 -5.18 -10.46
CA ASN A 261 -12.67 -6.24 -9.69
C ASN A 261 -11.55 -6.94 -10.47
N ASP A 262 -11.62 -6.95 -11.80
CA ASP A 262 -10.59 -7.53 -12.67
C ASP A 262 -9.42 -6.55 -12.95
N GLU A 263 -9.53 -5.28 -12.52
CA GLU A 263 -8.42 -4.34 -12.65
C GLU A 263 -7.19 -4.79 -11.83
N PRO A 264 -5.96 -4.59 -12.32
CA PRO A 264 -4.74 -4.76 -11.53
C PRO A 264 -4.76 -3.94 -10.23
N VAL A 265 -4.37 -4.55 -9.10
CA VAL A 265 -4.24 -3.84 -7.80
C VAL A 265 -2.91 -3.10 -7.64
N ARG A 266 -1.99 -3.28 -8.59
CA ARG A 266 -0.62 -2.81 -8.48
C ARG A 266 -0.48 -1.28 -8.47
N VAL A 267 0.48 -0.83 -7.67
CA VAL A 267 0.96 0.55 -7.58
C VAL A 267 2.23 0.68 -8.41
N ASP A 268 2.06 0.87 -9.72
CA ASP A 268 3.17 1.15 -10.65
C ASP A 268 3.38 2.64 -10.80
N VAL A 269 3.73 3.28 -9.68
CA VAL A 269 4.04 4.70 -9.68
C VAL A 269 5.54 4.85 -9.73
N ALA A 270 6.07 5.04 -10.94
CA ALA A 270 7.36 5.70 -11.06
C ALA A 270 7.21 7.12 -10.48
N PRO A 271 8.09 7.56 -9.58
CA PRO A 271 8.14 8.98 -9.24
C PRO A 271 8.36 9.80 -10.52
N PRO A 272 7.98 11.09 -10.54
CA PRO A 272 8.32 11.97 -11.65
C PRO A 272 9.80 11.85 -11.99
N GLU A 273 10.14 11.77 -13.28
CA GLU A 273 11.49 11.42 -13.76
C GLU A 273 12.59 12.28 -13.13
N PHE A 274 12.30 13.56 -12.94
CA PHE A 274 13.27 14.53 -12.42
C PHE A 274 13.20 14.76 -10.91
N LEU A 275 12.24 14.13 -10.21
CA LEU A 275 12.11 14.27 -8.76
C LEU A 275 13.35 13.71 -8.07
N ASP A 276 13.90 14.49 -7.13
CA ASP A 276 15.09 14.16 -6.36
C ASP A 276 16.36 13.96 -7.21
N THR A 277 16.37 14.43 -8.46
CA THR A 277 17.59 14.41 -9.30
C THR A 277 18.66 15.39 -8.85
N ALA A 278 18.28 16.43 -8.10
CA ALA A 278 19.18 17.49 -7.68
C ALA A 278 19.15 17.75 -6.15
N PRO A 279 19.42 16.76 -5.29
CA PRO A 279 19.17 16.89 -3.85
C PRO A 279 20.01 18.00 -3.20
N TYR A 280 21.27 18.19 -3.64
CA TYR A 280 22.12 19.28 -3.15
C TYR A 280 21.61 20.66 -3.57
N TYR A 281 21.14 20.78 -4.82
CA TYR A 281 20.56 22.03 -5.33
C TYR A 281 19.24 22.34 -4.63
N ALA A 282 18.39 21.32 -4.41
CA ALA A 282 17.16 21.43 -3.66
C ALA A 282 17.40 21.89 -2.22
N GLU A 283 18.40 21.34 -1.53
CA GLU A 283 18.76 21.79 -0.18
C GLU A 283 19.25 23.25 -0.16
N ALA A 284 20.02 23.68 -1.18
CA ALA A 284 20.42 25.08 -1.31
C ALA A 284 19.20 26.00 -1.51
N ILE A 285 18.24 25.61 -2.36
CA ILE A 285 16.95 26.31 -2.51
C ILE A 285 16.24 26.40 -1.17
N ARG A 286 16.12 25.26 -0.45
CA ARG A 286 15.42 25.22 0.84
C ARG A 286 16.03 26.21 1.83
N ARG A 287 17.35 26.25 1.96
CA ARG A 287 18.06 27.21 2.85
C ARG A 287 17.77 28.65 2.46
N MET A 288 17.88 29.00 1.18
CA MET A 288 17.58 30.34 0.68
C MET A 288 16.12 30.76 0.94
N LEU A 289 15.16 29.83 0.79
CA LEU A 289 13.76 30.12 1.08
C LEU A 289 13.51 30.33 2.56
N VAL A 290 14.13 29.51 3.43
CA VAL A 290 14.02 29.67 4.89
C VAL A 290 14.56 31.03 5.34
N GLU A 291 15.69 31.48 4.78
CA GLU A 291 16.28 32.80 5.08
C GLU A 291 15.37 33.97 4.65
N ARG A 292 14.59 33.80 3.57
CA ARG A 292 13.68 34.83 3.04
C ARG A 292 12.29 34.80 3.65
N THR A 293 11.89 33.66 4.19
CA THR A 293 10.54 33.39 4.72
C THR A 293 10.67 32.81 6.12
N SER A 294 10.38 31.52 6.30
CA SER A 294 10.58 30.76 7.52
C SER A 294 10.65 29.26 7.20
N ALA A 295 11.13 28.45 8.13
CA ALA A 295 11.07 26.99 8.00
C ALA A 295 9.62 26.48 7.91
N GLU A 296 8.70 27.13 8.62
CA GLU A 296 7.29 26.80 8.64
C GLU A 296 6.64 27.05 7.27
N GLU A 297 6.88 28.23 6.68
CA GLU A 297 6.34 28.60 5.37
C GLU A 297 6.83 27.64 4.28
N VAL A 298 8.11 27.28 4.31
CA VAL A 298 8.69 26.32 3.35
C VAL A 298 8.06 24.93 3.49
N ALA A 299 7.77 24.47 4.71
CA ALA A 299 7.25 23.14 4.96
C ALA A 299 5.71 23.03 4.90
N ARG A 300 4.98 24.12 5.06
CA ARG A 300 3.51 24.12 5.24
C ARG A 300 2.76 25.07 4.30
N GLY A 301 3.43 26.08 3.74
CA GLY A 301 2.80 27.16 2.96
C GLY A 301 2.50 26.85 1.49
N GLY A 302 2.85 25.67 0.99
CA GLY A 302 2.47 25.27 -0.38
C GLY A 302 3.15 26.06 -1.50
N LEU A 303 4.36 26.57 -1.26
CA LEU A 303 5.09 27.42 -2.20
C LEU A 303 5.28 26.75 -3.56
N THR A 304 5.15 27.53 -4.63
CA THR A 304 5.53 27.10 -5.99
C THR A 304 6.80 27.84 -6.41
N VAL A 305 7.91 27.10 -6.54
CA VAL A 305 9.25 27.65 -6.75
C VAL A 305 9.76 27.24 -8.12
N TYR A 306 10.18 28.20 -8.94
CA TYR A 306 10.82 27.96 -10.22
C TYR A 306 12.32 28.24 -10.10
N ALA A 307 13.13 27.21 -10.36
CA ALA A 307 14.58 27.25 -10.24
C ALA A 307 15.26 27.40 -11.60
N ALA A 308 16.46 27.99 -11.62
CA ALA A 308 17.30 28.06 -12.82
C ALA A 308 17.93 26.71 -13.22
N LEU A 309 17.75 25.67 -12.39
CA LEU A 309 18.20 24.32 -12.63
C LEU A 309 17.69 23.79 -13.98
N ASP A 310 18.51 23.01 -14.67
CA ASP A 310 18.11 22.15 -15.78
C ASP A 310 18.15 20.70 -15.32
N GLY A 311 16.98 20.07 -15.14
CA GLY A 311 16.88 18.69 -14.66
C GLY A 311 17.54 17.68 -15.61
N THR A 312 17.56 17.96 -16.92
CA THR A 312 18.18 17.07 -17.91
C THR A 312 19.69 17.08 -17.77
N LEU A 313 20.29 18.27 -17.63
CA LEU A 313 21.74 18.39 -17.43
C LEU A 313 22.17 17.82 -16.08
N GLN A 314 21.40 18.04 -15.01
CA GLN A 314 21.71 17.48 -13.70
C GLN A 314 21.66 15.95 -13.73
N LYS A 315 20.65 15.37 -14.39
CA LYS A 315 20.56 13.91 -14.56
C LYS A 315 21.79 13.37 -15.31
N ALA A 316 22.18 14.00 -16.42
CA ALA A 316 23.36 13.60 -17.17
C ALA A 316 24.65 13.69 -16.33
N ALA A 317 24.78 14.72 -15.48
CA ALA A 317 25.90 14.86 -14.55
C ALA A 317 25.92 13.73 -13.50
N ASN A 318 24.77 13.39 -12.92
CA ASN A 318 24.66 12.27 -11.98
C ASN A 318 25.02 10.94 -12.64
N ASP A 319 24.50 10.69 -13.86
CA ASP A 319 24.77 9.48 -14.63
C ASP A 319 26.28 9.36 -14.96
N ALA A 320 26.95 10.47 -15.27
CA ALA A 320 28.39 10.50 -15.51
C ALA A 320 29.21 10.19 -14.25
N ILE A 321 28.82 10.75 -13.09
CA ILE A 321 29.47 10.47 -11.81
C ILE A 321 29.27 9.00 -11.41
N ASP A 322 28.05 8.49 -11.45
CA ASP A 322 27.76 7.08 -11.12
C ASP A 322 28.53 6.13 -12.04
N ALA A 323 28.57 6.40 -13.35
CA ALA A 323 29.36 5.61 -14.30
C ALA A 323 30.86 5.65 -13.96
N GLY A 324 31.41 6.82 -13.66
CA GLY A 324 32.81 7.00 -13.27
C GLY A 324 33.17 6.26 -11.98
N LEU A 325 32.31 6.36 -10.95
CA LEU A 325 32.49 5.67 -9.67
C LEU A 325 32.41 4.15 -9.83
N ARG A 326 31.45 3.63 -10.61
CA ARG A 326 31.38 2.19 -10.91
C ARG A 326 32.63 1.70 -11.63
N GLN A 327 33.17 2.46 -12.56
CA GLN A 327 34.41 2.10 -13.24
C GLN A 327 35.60 2.09 -12.26
N LEU A 328 35.65 3.04 -11.33
CA LEU A 328 36.66 3.07 -10.26
C LEU A 328 36.54 1.85 -9.35
N ASP A 329 35.34 1.54 -8.88
CA ASP A 329 35.05 0.37 -8.04
C ASP A 329 35.49 -0.92 -8.71
N LYS A 330 35.19 -1.09 -10.01
CA LYS A 330 35.64 -2.25 -10.79
C LYS A 330 37.16 -2.39 -10.86
N ARG A 331 37.91 -1.28 -10.81
CA ARG A 331 39.39 -1.31 -10.77
C ARG A 331 39.94 -1.63 -9.39
N GLN A 332 39.23 -1.22 -8.34
CA GLN A 332 39.65 -1.43 -6.95
C GLN A 332 39.32 -2.84 -6.44
N GLY A 333 38.25 -3.45 -6.93
CA GLY A 333 37.84 -4.81 -6.58
C GLY A 333 36.42 -4.89 -6.05
N TRP A 334 35.91 -6.12 -6.01
CA TRP A 334 34.59 -6.52 -5.54
C TRP A 334 34.50 -6.53 -4.02
N ARG A 335 33.57 -5.75 -3.48
CA ARG A 335 33.33 -5.63 -2.03
C ARG A 335 32.38 -6.69 -1.47
N GLY A 336 31.79 -7.52 -2.34
CA GLY A 336 30.79 -8.51 -1.96
C GLY A 336 29.35 -8.13 -2.34
N PRO A 337 28.41 -9.06 -2.15
CA PRO A 337 26.99 -8.85 -2.45
C PRO A 337 26.32 -7.88 -1.46
N LEU A 338 25.13 -7.38 -1.80
CA LEU A 338 24.29 -6.55 -0.93
C LEU A 338 23.78 -7.32 0.30
N VAL A 339 23.49 -8.60 0.09
CA VAL A 339 23.08 -9.54 1.13
C VAL A 339 23.85 -10.85 0.91
N ARG A 340 24.43 -11.38 1.98
CA ARG A 340 25.07 -12.70 2.01
C ARG A 340 24.41 -13.53 3.10
N LEU A 341 23.95 -14.71 2.72
CA LEU A 341 23.26 -15.65 3.60
C LEU A 341 24.06 -16.95 3.69
N ASP A 342 23.93 -17.66 4.80
CA ASP A 342 24.41 -19.04 4.89
C ASP A 342 23.51 -20.00 4.07
N PRO A 343 23.90 -21.28 3.86
CA PRO A 343 23.13 -22.20 3.03
C PRO A 343 21.69 -22.46 3.50
N ASP A 344 21.43 -22.45 4.81
CA ASP A 344 20.11 -22.71 5.37
C ASP A 344 19.24 -21.46 5.24
N GLU A 345 19.79 -20.30 5.59
CA GLU A 345 19.16 -18.99 5.36
C GLU A 345 18.85 -18.75 3.88
N ALA A 346 19.75 -19.15 2.97
CA ALA A 346 19.54 -19.02 1.53
C ALA A 346 18.38 -19.87 1.01
N LYS A 347 18.15 -21.05 1.59
CA LYS A 347 17.04 -21.93 1.24
C LYS A 347 15.71 -21.33 1.72
N GLU A 348 15.66 -20.86 2.96
CA GLU A 348 14.48 -20.20 3.53
C GLU A 348 14.16 -18.90 2.79
N PHE A 349 15.20 -18.11 2.45
CA PHE A 349 15.07 -16.91 1.64
C PHE A 349 14.51 -17.20 0.24
N GLY A 350 14.89 -18.34 -0.37
CA GLY A 350 14.28 -18.79 -1.62
C GLY A 350 12.77 -19.00 -1.51
N ALA A 351 12.31 -19.66 -0.44
CA ALA A 351 10.87 -19.84 -0.19
C ALA A 351 10.14 -18.51 0.07
N LEU A 352 10.78 -17.58 0.79
CA LEU A 352 10.28 -16.23 1.00
C LEU A 352 10.14 -15.46 -0.33
N LEU A 353 11.11 -15.59 -1.23
CA LEU A 353 11.05 -14.98 -2.56
C LEU A 353 9.92 -15.59 -3.40
N ASP A 354 9.69 -16.90 -3.33
CA ASP A 354 8.59 -17.55 -4.04
C ASP A 354 7.22 -17.01 -3.58
N ASP A 355 7.06 -16.78 -2.28
CA ASP A 355 5.87 -16.16 -1.72
C ASP A 355 5.72 -14.66 -2.09
N GLU A 356 6.82 -13.90 -2.00
CA GLU A 356 6.84 -12.52 -2.50
C GLU A 356 6.50 -12.44 -3.99
N ARG A 357 6.79 -13.49 -4.77
CA ARG A 357 6.45 -13.56 -6.19
C ARG A 357 4.94 -13.57 -6.35
N GLU A 358 4.24 -14.43 -5.61
CA GLU A 358 2.79 -14.48 -5.62
C GLU A 358 2.14 -13.17 -5.11
N ARG A 359 2.75 -12.53 -4.11
CA ARG A 359 2.27 -11.23 -3.62
C ARG A 359 2.38 -10.14 -4.69
N ARG A 360 3.53 -10.05 -5.37
CA ARG A 360 3.90 -8.89 -6.20
C ARG A 360 3.64 -9.06 -7.68
N PHE A 361 3.49 -10.29 -8.15
CA PHE A 361 3.24 -10.65 -9.54
C PHE A 361 2.08 -11.65 -9.63
N PRO A 362 0.81 -11.18 -9.58
CA PRO A 362 -0.33 -12.06 -9.69
C PRO A 362 -0.33 -12.79 -11.06
N PRO A 363 -0.86 -14.03 -11.15
CA PRO A 363 -0.84 -14.85 -12.38
C PRO A 363 -1.45 -14.16 -13.61
N GLU A 364 -2.45 -13.30 -13.39
CA GLU A 364 -3.13 -12.49 -14.43
C GLU A 364 -2.17 -11.52 -15.15
N GLU A 365 -1.10 -11.07 -14.46
CA GLU A 365 -0.08 -10.15 -14.97
C GLU A 365 1.22 -10.86 -15.40
N THR A 366 1.33 -12.16 -15.11
CA THR A 366 2.41 -13.04 -15.57
C THR A 366 1.85 -14.18 -16.43
N PRO A 367 1.22 -13.88 -17.58
CA PRO A 367 0.76 -14.92 -18.48
C PRO A 367 1.95 -15.82 -18.87
N ASP A 368 1.65 -17.09 -19.13
CA ASP A 368 2.56 -18.22 -19.25
C ASP A 368 3.99 -17.86 -19.71
N LEU A 369 4.97 -18.42 -18.99
CA LEU A 369 6.43 -18.20 -19.09
C LEU A 369 7.00 -18.47 -20.49
N THR A 370 6.17 -18.93 -21.42
CA THR A 370 6.47 -19.31 -22.80
C THR A 370 6.05 -18.24 -23.84
N ALA A 371 5.31 -17.19 -23.46
CA ALA A 371 4.82 -16.17 -24.40
C ALA A 371 5.68 -14.89 -24.45
N GLU A 372 6.29 -14.64 -25.60
CA GLU A 372 7.02 -13.40 -25.95
C GLU A 372 6.14 -12.14 -25.90
N PRO A 373 6.70 -10.94 -25.62
CA PRO A 373 8.11 -10.65 -25.34
C PRO A 373 8.43 -10.42 -23.86
N ALA A 374 9.71 -10.57 -23.50
CA ALA A 374 10.21 -10.30 -22.15
C ALA A 374 10.35 -8.79 -21.83
N PHE A 375 10.40 -7.93 -22.85
CA PHE A 375 10.47 -6.47 -22.68
C PHE A 375 9.23 -5.92 -21.96
N GLY A 376 9.42 -5.05 -20.99
CA GLY A 376 8.33 -4.47 -20.20
C GLY A 376 7.70 -5.42 -19.17
N ARG A 377 8.22 -6.65 -19.03
CA ARG A 377 7.78 -7.55 -17.95
C ARG A 377 8.11 -6.95 -16.58
N PRO A 378 7.23 -7.13 -15.58
CA PRO A 378 7.51 -6.67 -14.24
C PRO A 378 8.58 -7.57 -13.61
N VAL A 379 9.64 -6.98 -13.09
CA VAL A 379 10.75 -7.69 -12.40
C VAL A 379 10.99 -7.08 -11.03
N TRP A 380 11.62 -7.81 -10.12
CA TRP A 380 12.00 -7.27 -8.82
C TRP A 380 13.13 -6.26 -8.95
N ASP A 381 13.16 -5.33 -8.01
CA ASP A 381 14.34 -4.55 -7.68
C ASP A 381 14.65 -4.74 -6.20
N LEU A 382 15.66 -5.57 -5.92
CA LEU A 382 16.15 -5.86 -4.57
C LEU A 382 17.32 -4.94 -4.16
N SER A 383 17.59 -3.87 -4.90
CA SER A 383 18.75 -2.98 -4.65
C SER A 383 18.74 -2.31 -3.28
N ARG A 384 17.56 -2.20 -2.66
CA ARG A 384 17.36 -1.62 -1.32
C ARG A 384 17.30 -2.66 -0.21
N LEU A 385 17.35 -3.94 -0.55
CA LEU A 385 17.27 -5.01 0.43
C LEU A 385 18.54 -5.02 1.29
N THR A 386 18.38 -5.23 2.60
CA THR A 386 19.48 -5.29 3.56
C THR A 386 19.49 -6.63 4.26
N GLU A 387 20.68 -7.10 4.64
CA GLU A 387 20.84 -8.35 5.39
C GLU A 387 20.03 -8.34 6.70
N GLY A 388 19.97 -7.20 7.39
CA GLY A 388 19.19 -7.05 8.61
C GLY A 388 17.68 -7.16 8.41
N GLU A 389 17.13 -6.76 7.25
CA GLU A 389 15.71 -6.99 6.95
C GLU A 389 15.42 -8.46 6.70
N VAL A 390 16.24 -9.13 5.89
CA VAL A 390 16.07 -10.55 5.57
C VAL A 390 16.10 -11.38 6.85
N LYS A 391 17.10 -11.17 7.71
CA LYS A 391 17.24 -11.91 8.97
C LYS A 391 16.05 -11.69 9.93
N ARG A 392 15.51 -10.47 10.00
CA ARG A 392 14.31 -10.20 10.81
C ARG A 392 13.09 -10.94 10.29
N VAL A 393 12.85 -10.93 8.98
CA VAL A 393 11.68 -11.59 8.40
C VAL A 393 11.76 -13.10 8.56
N LEU A 394 12.95 -13.69 8.36
CA LEU A 394 13.19 -15.11 8.62
C LEU A 394 13.01 -15.48 10.10
N ALA A 395 13.32 -14.57 11.03
CA ALA A 395 13.10 -14.78 12.47
C ALA A 395 11.62 -14.67 12.88
N VAL A 396 10.86 -13.73 12.31
CA VAL A 396 9.45 -13.47 12.66
C VAL A 396 8.50 -14.57 12.18
N GLY A 397 8.87 -15.32 11.13
CA GLY A 397 8.11 -16.51 10.69
C GLY A 397 7.94 -17.62 11.75
N ARG A 398 8.43 -17.39 12.98
CA ARG A 398 8.33 -18.29 14.13
C ARG A 398 7.24 -17.91 15.16
N ASP A 399 6.71 -16.69 15.21
CA ASP A 399 5.96 -16.23 16.41
C ASP A 399 4.61 -15.49 16.24
N ASP A 400 4.15 -15.06 15.04
CA ASP A 400 3.00 -14.14 14.98
C ASP A 400 1.75 -14.70 14.27
N ASP A 401 0.95 -15.48 15.00
CA ASP A 401 -0.47 -15.72 14.73
C ASP A 401 -1.29 -14.97 15.80
N ASP A 402 -1.54 -13.66 15.70
CA ASP A 402 -2.59 -13.03 16.52
C ASP A 402 -3.17 -11.71 15.96
N GLU A 403 -4.50 -11.63 16.02
CA GLU A 403 -5.41 -10.49 15.79
C GLU A 403 -5.80 -10.08 14.35
N ALA A 404 -6.53 -10.98 13.68
CA ALA A 404 -7.47 -10.64 12.60
C ALA A 404 -8.91 -10.50 13.13
N SER A 405 -9.65 -9.47 12.71
CA SER A 405 -11.05 -9.25 13.14
C SER A 405 -12.00 -10.33 12.59
N GLU A 406 -13.14 -10.61 13.24
CA GLU A 406 -14.13 -11.61 12.76
C GLU A 406 -14.60 -11.40 11.31
N ALA A 407 -14.61 -10.16 10.81
CA ALA A 407 -14.95 -9.85 9.43
C ALA A 407 -13.81 -10.22 8.46
N GLU A 408 -12.56 -10.04 8.90
CA GLU A 408 -11.37 -10.54 8.20
C GLU A 408 -11.37 -12.06 8.22
N GLN A 409 -11.65 -12.73 9.35
CA GLN A 409 -11.74 -14.18 9.45
C GLN A 409 -12.85 -14.78 8.56
N ARG A 410 -14.00 -14.10 8.40
CA ARG A 410 -15.05 -14.52 7.46
C ARG A 410 -14.62 -14.36 6.00
N LEU A 411 -13.89 -13.30 5.66
CA LEU A 411 -13.30 -13.13 4.33
C LEU A 411 -12.19 -14.17 4.08
N GLU A 412 -11.34 -14.42 5.08
CA GLU A 412 -10.31 -15.44 5.10
C GLU A 412 -10.91 -16.82 4.91
N ALA A 413 -12.03 -17.14 5.57
CA ALA A 413 -12.74 -18.42 5.44
C ALA A 413 -13.44 -18.60 4.08
N LEU A 414 -13.91 -17.51 3.48
CA LEU A 414 -14.42 -17.51 2.09
C LEU A 414 -13.29 -17.74 1.09
N TRP A 415 -12.06 -17.35 1.42
CA TRP A 415 -10.90 -17.41 0.55
C TRP A 415 -9.99 -18.62 0.77
N SER A 416 -9.94 -19.18 1.97
CA SER A 416 -9.11 -20.35 2.34
C SER A 416 -9.55 -21.63 1.63
N LYS A 417 -10.78 -21.65 1.10
CA LYS A 417 -11.25 -22.69 0.18
C LYS A 417 -10.62 -22.59 -1.22
N THR A 418 -9.93 -21.49 -1.54
CA THR A 418 -9.45 -21.17 -2.91
C THR A 418 -8.03 -20.61 -3.01
N ALA A 419 -7.40 -20.12 -1.94
CA ALA A 419 -5.99 -19.67 -1.98
C ALA A 419 -5.29 -19.89 -0.63
N LYS A 420 -4.14 -20.57 -0.63
CA LYS A 420 -3.24 -20.63 0.54
C LYS A 420 -2.65 -19.23 0.74
N LEU A 421 -3.17 -18.47 1.69
CA LEU A 421 -2.56 -17.20 2.06
C LEU A 421 -1.22 -17.52 2.74
N SER A 422 -0.11 -17.06 2.16
CA SER A 422 1.18 -17.20 2.84
C SER A 422 1.25 -16.35 4.10
N THR A 423 1.72 -16.98 5.17
CA THR A 423 1.88 -16.43 6.52
C THR A 423 3.20 -15.68 6.72
N SER A 424 4.15 -15.73 5.77
CA SER A 424 5.44 -15.05 5.95
C SER A 424 5.32 -13.52 5.91
N PRO A 425 6.05 -12.75 6.74
CA PRO A 425 6.04 -11.30 6.66
C PRO A 425 6.60 -10.79 5.32
N PRO A 426 6.07 -9.69 4.75
CA PRO A 426 6.52 -9.23 3.45
C PRO A 426 7.89 -8.54 3.48
N LEU A 427 8.67 -8.69 2.40
CA LEU A 427 9.91 -7.94 2.18
C LEU A 427 9.59 -6.50 1.78
N ARG A 428 9.59 -5.56 2.72
CA ARG A 428 9.18 -4.16 2.49
C ARG A 428 10.12 -3.42 1.53
N SER A 429 11.42 -3.72 1.56
CA SER A 429 12.39 -3.05 0.69
C SER A 429 12.44 -3.61 -0.73
N ALA A 430 11.89 -4.81 -0.95
CA ALA A 430 11.71 -5.32 -2.29
C ALA A 430 10.77 -4.39 -3.07
N ARG A 431 11.11 -4.10 -4.32
CA ARG A 431 10.29 -3.30 -5.23
C ARG A 431 10.09 -4.04 -6.53
N THR A 432 9.32 -3.45 -7.43
CA THR A 432 9.19 -3.96 -8.79
C THR A 432 9.38 -2.84 -9.79
N THR A 433 9.86 -3.20 -10.96
CA THR A 433 10.12 -2.28 -12.08
C THR A 433 9.87 -3.02 -13.40
N ARG A 434 10.07 -2.34 -14.53
CA ARG A 434 9.82 -2.89 -15.87
C ARG A 434 11.15 -3.22 -16.54
N LEU A 435 11.27 -4.45 -17.04
CA LEU A 435 12.48 -4.93 -17.70
C LEU A 435 12.75 -4.12 -18.97
N LYS A 436 13.96 -3.57 -19.07
CA LYS A 436 14.46 -2.79 -20.21
C LYS A 436 15.99 -2.90 -20.30
N ASP A 437 16.53 -2.63 -21.47
CA ASP A 437 17.98 -2.59 -21.66
C ASP A 437 18.63 -1.51 -20.79
N GLY A 438 19.79 -1.82 -20.22
CA GLY A 438 20.53 -0.95 -19.33
C GLY A 438 19.96 -0.82 -17.91
N LEU A 439 18.83 -1.48 -17.61
CA LEU A 439 18.25 -1.51 -16.27
C LEU A 439 19.25 -2.10 -15.27
N VAL A 440 19.46 -1.42 -14.14
CA VAL A 440 20.25 -1.92 -13.01
C VAL A 440 19.29 -2.22 -11.86
N VAL A 441 19.28 -3.46 -11.39
CA VAL A 441 18.39 -3.93 -10.31
C VAL A 441 19.13 -4.87 -9.37
N GLY A 442 18.65 -4.97 -8.13
CA GLY A 442 19.05 -6.07 -7.24
C GLY A 442 18.36 -7.38 -7.64
N ALA A 443 19.13 -8.46 -7.77
CA ALA A 443 18.67 -9.80 -8.13
C ALA A 443 19.25 -10.85 -7.17
N ALA A 444 18.50 -11.92 -6.92
CA ALA A 444 18.95 -13.01 -6.07
C ALA A 444 19.67 -14.08 -6.90
N VAL A 445 20.83 -14.55 -6.45
CA VAL A 445 21.57 -15.62 -7.13
C VAL A 445 20.85 -16.94 -6.90
N LYS A 446 20.32 -17.51 -7.97
CA LYS A 446 19.57 -18.78 -7.98
C LYS A 446 20.49 -19.98 -8.12
N ASP A 447 21.47 -19.87 -9.01
CA ASP A 447 22.43 -20.95 -9.30
C ASP A 447 23.79 -20.41 -9.77
N VAL A 448 24.85 -21.17 -9.50
CA VAL A 448 26.23 -20.84 -9.87
C VAL A 448 26.89 -22.06 -10.51
N ASP A 449 27.13 -21.99 -11.82
CA ASP A 449 27.68 -23.09 -12.61
C ASP A 449 29.13 -22.78 -13.01
N ASN A 450 30.06 -23.44 -12.32
CA ASN A 450 31.50 -23.31 -12.58
C ASN A 450 31.94 -24.00 -13.89
N ALA A 451 31.23 -25.03 -14.34
CA ALA A 451 31.55 -25.77 -15.56
C ALA A 451 31.14 -24.97 -16.80
N SER A 452 29.90 -24.47 -16.81
CA SER A 452 29.39 -23.63 -17.90
C SER A 452 29.78 -22.15 -17.78
N LYS A 453 30.55 -21.78 -16.74
CA LYS A 453 31.04 -20.42 -16.47
C LYS A 453 29.92 -19.37 -16.48
N ARG A 454 28.82 -19.64 -15.76
CA ARG A 454 27.66 -18.75 -15.69
C ARG A 454 27.03 -18.72 -14.30
N VAL A 455 26.37 -17.61 -14.00
CA VAL A 455 25.51 -17.44 -12.81
C VAL A 455 24.09 -17.20 -13.30
N VAL A 456 23.12 -17.83 -12.67
CA VAL A 456 21.70 -17.58 -12.91
C VAL A 456 21.17 -16.73 -11.75
N VAL A 457 20.56 -15.60 -12.08
CA VAL A 457 19.91 -14.71 -11.11
C VAL A 457 18.42 -14.67 -11.36
N ASP A 458 17.65 -14.64 -10.27
CA ASP A 458 16.20 -14.53 -10.30
C ASP A 458 15.80 -13.04 -10.27
N LEU A 459 15.08 -12.59 -11.30
CA LEU A 459 14.50 -11.25 -11.40
C LEU A 459 13.02 -11.24 -11.00
N GLY A 460 12.51 -12.32 -10.40
CA GLY A 460 11.14 -12.48 -9.95
C GLY A 460 10.26 -13.17 -10.98
N THR A 461 10.14 -12.62 -12.19
CA THR A 461 9.29 -13.20 -13.26
C THR A 461 10.09 -13.86 -14.39
N VAL A 462 11.41 -13.65 -14.38
CA VAL A 462 12.33 -14.17 -15.39
C VAL A 462 13.69 -14.40 -14.76
N ASP A 463 14.39 -15.44 -15.20
CA ASP A 463 15.77 -15.67 -14.83
C ASP A 463 16.70 -14.93 -15.83
N ALA A 464 17.77 -14.32 -15.32
CA ALA A 464 18.83 -13.77 -16.14
C ALA A 464 20.14 -14.53 -15.97
N VAL A 465 20.93 -14.59 -17.04
CA VAL A 465 22.23 -15.26 -17.06
C VAL A 465 23.33 -14.21 -17.05
N VAL A 466 24.24 -14.32 -16.08
CA VAL A 466 25.44 -13.50 -15.96
C VAL A 466 26.65 -14.38 -16.34
N PRO A 467 27.29 -14.16 -17.50
CA PRO A 467 28.45 -14.93 -17.90
C PRO A 467 29.68 -14.57 -17.07
N PHE A 468 30.54 -15.55 -16.77
CA PHE A 468 31.75 -15.30 -15.97
C PHE A 468 32.67 -14.22 -16.55
N SER A 469 32.68 -14.10 -17.88
CA SER A 469 33.44 -13.07 -18.61
C SER A 469 33.03 -11.65 -18.22
N SER A 470 31.77 -11.41 -17.82
CA SER A 470 31.30 -10.08 -17.40
C SER A 470 31.70 -9.74 -15.95
N MET A 471 32.15 -10.72 -15.17
CA MET A 471 32.56 -10.56 -13.76
C MET A 471 34.02 -10.95 -13.49
N ALA A 472 34.83 -11.15 -14.52
CA ALA A 472 36.27 -11.41 -14.37
C ALA A 472 37.03 -10.27 -13.64
N TRP A 473 36.43 -9.08 -13.55
CA TRP A 473 36.94 -7.94 -12.79
C TRP A 473 36.73 -8.07 -11.27
N ALA A 474 35.83 -8.96 -10.82
CA ALA A 474 35.33 -9.01 -9.45
C ALA A 474 36.29 -9.69 -8.46
N ARG A 475 37.54 -9.22 -8.40
CA ARG A 475 38.55 -9.67 -7.43
C ARG A 475 38.16 -9.18 -6.04
N PRO A 476 38.27 -9.97 -4.96
CA PRO A 476 37.95 -9.49 -3.63
C PRO A 476 38.68 -8.18 -3.30
N PHE A 477 37.98 -7.17 -2.81
CA PHE A 477 38.59 -5.90 -2.45
C PHE A 477 39.51 -6.08 -1.23
N SER A 478 40.76 -5.63 -1.31
CA SER A 478 41.67 -5.55 -0.17
C SER A 478 42.49 -4.26 -0.26
N PRO A 479 42.48 -3.40 0.80
CA PRO A 479 43.25 -2.17 0.80
C PRO A 479 44.76 -2.40 0.98
N GLU A 480 45.16 -3.55 1.50
CA GLU A 480 46.54 -3.85 1.89
C GLU A 480 47.29 -4.73 0.88
N LYS A 481 46.57 -5.55 0.09
CA LYS A 481 47.18 -6.57 -0.76
C LYS A 481 46.44 -6.72 -2.08
N ALA A 482 47.20 -6.98 -3.15
CA ALA A 482 46.62 -7.37 -4.42
C ALA A 482 45.94 -8.75 -4.28
N THR A 483 44.68 -8.84 -4.67
CA THR A 483 43.92 -10.10 -4.66
C THR A 483 44.00 -10.79 -6.01
N GLU A 484 44.04 -12.12 -5.98
CA GLU A 484 44.05 -12.95 -7.19
C GLU A 484 42.76 -12.75 -8.00
N ARG A 485 42.88 -12.94 -9.32
CA ARG A 485 41.69 -12.95 -10.18
C ARG A 485 40.86 -14.19 -9.87
N PRO A 486 39.52 -14.07 -9.79
CA PRO A 486 38.66 -15.24 -9.69
C PRO A 486 38.89 -16.14 -10.91
N LYS A 487 38.82 -17.46 -10.71
CA LYS A 487 38.98 -18.46 -11.77
C LYS A 487 37.63 -19.04 -12.19
N ASN A 488 36.67 -19.02 -11.28
CA ASN A 488 35.34 -19.55 -11.45
C ASN A 488 34.28 -18.60 -10.88
N PRO A 489 33.03 -18.72 -11.35
CA PRO A 489 31.93 -17.97 -10.78
C PRO A 489 31.73 -18.10 -9.27
N GLY A 490 31.89 -19.32 -8.74
CA GLY A 490 31.76 -19.60 -7.32
C GLY A 490 32.80 -18.93 -6.42
N ASP A 491 33.88 -18.38 -6.99
CA ASP A 491 34.86 -17.60 -6.25
C ASP A 491 34.32 -16.19 -5.90
N VAL A 492 33.30 -15.74 -6.64
CA VAL A 492 32.74 -14.38 -6.54
C VAL A 492 31.38 -14.38 -5.84
N LEU A 493 30.49 -15.29 -6.27
CA LEU A 493 29.08 -15.33 -5.86
C LEU A 493 28.67 -16.73 -5.39
N LYS A 494 27.71 -16.77 -4.48
CA LYS A 494 27.08 -17.99 -3.97
C LYS A 494 25.57 -17.92 -4.16
N ARG A 495 24.93 -19.09 -4.19
CA ARG A 495 23.47 -19.19 -4.16
C ARG A 495 22.92 -18.47 -2.92
N GLY A 496 21.89 -17.66 -3.11
CA GLY A 496 21.29 -16.84 -2.05
C GLY A 496 21.88 -15.43 -1.92
N ASP A 497 23.04 -15.14 -2.54
CA ASP A 497 23.57 -13.77 -2.56
C ASP A 497 22.60 -12.83 -3.30
N VAL A 498 22.45 -11.60 -2.82
CA VAL A 498 21.71 -10.55 -3.55
C VAL A 498 22.71 -9.56 -4.14
N VAL A 499 22.65 -9.36 -5.46
CA VAL A 499 23.64 -8.58 -6.22
C VAL A 499 22.99 -7.57 -7.15
N LEU A 500 23.71 -6.49 -7.44
CA LEU A 500 23.33 -5.58 -8.52
C LEU A 500 23.74 -6.17 -9.88
N VAL A 501 22.77 -6.33 -10.77
CA VAL A 501 22.98 -6.78 -12.16
C VAL A 501 22.54 -5.70 -13.13
N LYS A 502 23.18 -5.62 -14.30
CA LYS A 502 22.83 -4.65 -15.35
C LYS A 502 22.35 -5.40 -16.57
N ILE A 503 21.06 -5.30 -16.87
CA ILE A 503 20.46 -5.93 -18.05
C ILE A 503 21.16 -5.44 -19.30
N ALA A 504 21.94 -6.32 -19.94
CA ALA A 504 22.74 -6.00 -21.10
C ALA A 504 21.91 -6.07 -22.37
N ARG A 505 21.13 -7.15 -22.52
CA ARG A 505 20.18 -7.33 -23.62
C ARG A 505 19.13 -8.38 -23.28
N ILE A 506 17.96 -8.22 -23.88
CA ILE A 506 16.87 -9.19 -23.86
C ILE A 506 16.89 -9.95 -25.20
N VAL A 507 17.19 -11.25 -25.18
CA VAL A 507 17.25 -12.07 -26.39
C VAL A 507 15.91 -12.78 -26.58
N PRO A 508 15.14 -12.47 -27.64
CA PRO A 508 13.86 -13.13 -27.90
C PRO A 508 14.05 -14.59 -28.32
N ALA A 509 13.03 -15.40 -28.06
CA ALA A 509 12.97 -16.80 -28.45
C ALA A 509 13.12 -16.94 -29.97
N GLN A 510 14.02 -17.83 -30.39
CA GLN A 510 14.27 -18.11 -31.81
C GLN A 510 13.74 -19.49 -32.17
N ARG A 511 12.88 -19.55 -33.20
CA ARG A 511 12.49 -20.82 -33.84
C ARG A 511 13.55 -21.19 -34.87
N ALA A 512 14.22 -22.31 -34.65
CA ALA A 512 15.13 -22.89 -35.63
C ALA A 512 14.47 -24.10 -36.29
N THR A 513 14.27 -24.04 -37.60
CA THR A 513 13.85 -25.19 -38.43
C THR A 513 15.10 -25.87 -38.98
N SER A 514 15.31 -27.14 -38.63
CA SER A 514 16.35 -27.98 -39.21
C SER A 514 15.71 -29.06 -40.08
N ALA A 515 16.12 -29.15 -41.34
CA ALA A 515 15.72 -30.23 -42.23
C ALA A 515 16.83 -31.29 -42.24
N LYS A 516 16.48 -32.54 -41.90
CA LYS A 516 17.35 -33.70 -42.13
C LYS A 516 16.78 -34.50 -43.30
N GLU A 517 17.54 -34.61 -44.38
CA GLU A 517 17.30 -35.62 -45.41
C GLU A 517 17.79 -36.97 -44.89
N LYS A 518 16.89 -37.95 -44.83
CA LYS A 518 17.25 -39.35 -44.65
C LYS A 518 17.32 -40.00 -46.04
N GLU A 519 18.51 -40.36 -46.49
CA GLU A 519 18.64 -41.30 -47.61
C GLU A 519 18.33 -42.72 -47.10
N GLY A 520 17.11 -43.18 -47.39
CA GLY A 520 16.73 -44.59 -47.24
C GLY A 520 16.94 -45.35 -48.54
N LYS A 521 17.83 -46.35 -48.55
CA LYS A 521 17.87 -47.36 -49.63
C LYS A 521 16.66 -48.27 -49.49
N SER A 522 15.65 -48.09 -50.35
CA SER A 522 14.68 -49.15 -50.68
C SER A 522 14.56 -49.26 -52.19
N GLY A 523 14.62 -50.48 -52.70
CA GLY A 523 14.45 -50.77 -54.12
C GLY A 523 13.05 -50.40 -54.59
N LYS A 524 13.00 -49.62 -55.67
CA LYS A 524 11.82 -49.01 -56.35
C LYS A 524 11.34 -47.68 -55.74
N GLY A 525 11.74 -46.59 -56.40
CA GLY A 525 11.22 -45.23 -56.21
C GLY A 525 12.01 -44.39 -55.21
N LYS A 526 12.77 -43.39 -55.70
CA LYS A 526 13.36 -42.34 -54.84
C LYS A 526 12.26 -41.32 -54.51
N GLU A 527 11.71 -41.36 -53.31
CA GLU A 527 11.06 -40.20 -52.69
C GLU A 527 11.92 -39.72 -51.52
N ALA A 528 12.42 -38.48 -51.63
CA ALA A 528 13.12 -37.81 -50.56
C ALA A 528 12.09 -37.31 -49.53
N ALA A 529 12.00 -37.96 -48.37
CA ALA A 529 11.20 -37.47 -47.26
C ALA A 529 12.03 -36.53 -46.39
N THR A 530 11.86 -35.22 -46.58
CA THR A 530 12.51 -34.19 -45.77
C THR A 530 11.78 -34.07 -44.43
N THR A 531 12.38 -34.54 -43.34
CA THR A 531 11.80 -34.36 -42.00
C THR A 531 12.28 -33.04 -41.44
N THR A 532 11.37 -32.08 -41.25
CA THR A 532 11.70 -30.76 -40.67
C THR A 532 11.43 -30.78 -39.17
N THR A 533 12.49 -30.75 -38.36
CA THR A 533 12.38 -30.61 -36.90
C THR A 533 12.49 -29.14 -36.55
N THR A 534 11.44 -28.58 -35.97
CA THR A 534 11.45 -27.21 -35.43
C THR A 534 11.82 -27.26 -33.95
N THR A 535 12.96 -26.68 -33.59
CA THR A 535 13.38 -26.52 -32.19
C THR A 535 13.28 -25.05 -31.83
N THR A 536 12.48 -24.73 -30.82
CA THR A 536 12.37 -23.38 -30.27
C THR A 536 13.38 -23.20 -29.15
N ARG A 537 14.34 -22.29 -29.30
CA ARG A 537 15.17 -21.85 -28.17
C ARG A 537 14.38 -20.83 -27.35
N PRO A 538 14.26 -20.99 -26.02
CA PRO A 538 13.54 -20.04 -25.19
C PRO A 538 14.24 -18.67 -25.17
N ALA A 539 13.46 -17.63 -24.92
CA ALA A 539 13.98 -16.30 -24.65
C ALA A 539 14.89 -16.33 -23.42
N TYR A 540 15.93 -15.50 -23.40
CA TYR A 540 16.76 -15.35 -22.21
C TYR A 540 17.23 -13.91 -22.02
N VAL A 541 17.45 -13.54 -20.77
CA VAL A 541 17.95 -12.22 -20.38
C VAL A 541 19.44 -12.35 -20.05
N GLU A 542 20.27 -11.51 -20.66
CA GLU A 542 21.70 -11.42 -20.35
C GLU A 542 21.95 -10.18 -19.49
N ALA A 543 22.60 -10.37 -18.34
CA ALA A 543 22.73 -9.34 -17.29
C ALA A 543 24.16 -9.16 -16.76
#